data_AF-A0A3S5BB91-F1
#
_entry.id   AF-A0A3S5BB91-F1
#
_cell.length_a   1.000
_cell.length_b   1.000
_cell.length_c   1.000
_cell.angle_alpha   90.00
_cell.angle_beta   90.00
_cell.angle_gamma   90.00
#
_symmetry.space_group_name_H-M   'P 1'
#
loop_
_entity.id
_entity.type
_entity.pdbx_description
1 polymer ?
#
loop_
_entity_poly.entity_id
_entity_poly.type
_entity_poly.pdbx_seq_one_letter_code
_entity_poly.pdbx_strand_id
1 'polypeptide(L)'
;MTPTLQPKQGTSAHVNEHVLKNNSGGQTGIDMNVRDVWARGYAGQNVVVTVLDDGLETDHPDLAANYVCAPTHFLPESVPANVHV
;
A
#
# COMPACT_ATOMS: atom_id res chain seq x y z
N MET A 1 9.96 -20.69 -0.38
CA MET A 1 10.78 -19.51 -0.06
C MET A 1 9.86 -18.33 -0.17
N THR A 2 9.43 -17.75 0.96
CA THR A 2 8.46 -16.66 0.98
C THR A 2 9.16 -15.36 0.60
N PRO A 3 8.69 -14.58 -0.39
CA PRO A 3 9.27 -13.29 -0.69
C PRO A 3 9.10 -12.38 0.53
N THR A 4 10.19 -12.11 1.24
CA THR A 4 10.22 -11.04 2.24
C THR A 4 10.23 -9.74 1.45
N LEU A 5 9.09 -9.06 1.40
CA LEU A 5 9.05 -7.66 0.99
C LEU A 5 9.83 -6.90 2.06
N GLN A 6 11.10 -6.60 1.77
CA GLN A 6 11.85 -5.65 2.57
C GLN A 6 11.08 -4.33 2.51
N PRO A 7 10.85 -3.64 3.64
CA PRO A 7 10.44 -2.25 3.58
C PRO A 7 11.46 -1.57 2.68
N LYS A 8 11.04 -0.93 1.58
CA LYS A 8 11.93 -0.07 0.80
C LYS A 8 12.46 0.95 1.80
N GLN A 9 13.67 0.72 2.33
CA GLN A 9 14.40 1.76 3.03
C GLN A 9 14.64 2.78 1.95
N GLY A 10 13.85 3.85 1.96
CA GLY A 10 13.97 4.93 1.01
C GLY A 10 15.42 5.37 1.01
N THR A 11 16.15 5.03 -0.05
CA THR A 11 17.46 5.61 -0.30
C THR A 11 17.20 7.09 -0.55
N SER A 12 17.40 7.90 0.48
CA SER A 12 17.80 9.31 0.44
C SER A 12 17.37 10.07 -0.82
N ALA A 13 16.14 10.61 -0.85
CA ALA A 13 15.78 11.91 -1.47
C ALA A 13 14.27 12.17 -1.68
N HIS A 14 13.39 11.15 -1.72
CA HIS A 14 12.00 11.36 -2.21
C HIS A 14 10.87 10.82 -1.32
N VAL A 15 11.15 10.34 -0.11
CA VAL A 15 10.11 9.97 0.85
C VAL A 15 9.86 11.12 1.82
N ASN A 16 8.61 11.56 1.95
CA ASN A 16 8.17 12.46 3.01
C ASN A 16 8.19 11.70 4.34
N GLU A 17 9.38 11.48 4.90
CA GLU A 17 9.54 10.71 6.13
C GLU A 17 8.74 11.32 7.29
N HIS A 18 8.55 12.64 7.28
CA HIS A 18 7.87 13.39 8.34
C HIS A 18 6.50 12.79 8.75
N VAL A 19 5.69 12.31 7.79
CA VAL A 19 4.33 11.79 8.09
C VAL A 19 4.36 10.32 8.54
N LEU A 20 5.35 9.56 8.10
CA LEU A 20 5.47 8.12 8.39
C LEU A 20 6.25 7.85 9.67
N LYS A 21 7.27 8.67 9.92
CA LYS A 21 8.06 8.72 11.15
C LYS A 21 8.71 10.10 11.25
N ASN A 22 8.33 10.87 12.26
CA ASN A 22 8.90 12.18 12.44
C ASN A 22 10.37 12.09 12.92
N ASN A 23 11.30 12.25 11.97
CA ASN A 23 12.76 12.31 12.19
C ASN A 23 13.33 13.73 11.96
N SER A 24 12.47 14.72 11.67
CA SER A 24 12.86 16.00 11.06
C SER A 24 12.63 17.22 11.96
N GLY A 25 12.45 17.02 13.27
CA GLY A 25 12.26 18.12 14.22
C GLY A 25 10.84 18.69 14.29
N GLY A 26 9.83 18.03 13.71
CA GLY A 26 8.42 18.33 13.97
C GLY A 26 8.01 17.93 15.38
N GLN A 27 6.77 18.20 15.78
CA GLN A 27 6.26 17.78 17.09
C GLN A 27 6.26 16.25 17.24
N THR A 28 6.93 15.74 18.26
CA THR A 28 7.00 14.30 18.57
C THR A 28 5.60 13.72 18.74
N GLY A 29 5.36 12.55 18.14
CA GLY A 29 4.08 11.84 18.23
C GLY A 29 3.02 12.26 17.19
N ILE A 30 3.34 13.23 16.33
CA ILE A 30 2.50 13.60 15.19
C ILE A 30 3.05 12.91 13.92
N ASP A 31 2.89 11.58 13.89
CA ASP A 31 3.17 10.73 12.73
C ASP A 31 2.28 9.48 12.77
N MET A 32 2.25 8.69 11.69
CA MET A 32 1.42 7.48 11.62
C MET A 32 2.00 6.27 12.38
N ASN A 33 3.20 6.38 12.97
CA ASN A 33 3.92 5.34 13.70
C ASN A 33 3.99 3.97 12.98
N VAL A 34 4.19 3.97 11.66
CA VAL A 34 4.11 2.74 10.84
C VAL A 34 5.37 1.85 10.89
N ARG A 35 6.49 2.38 11.38
CA ARG A 35 7.80 1.68 11.36
C ARG A 35 7.79 0.37 12.15
N ASP A 36 7.15 0.34 13.32
CA ASP A 36 7.09 -0.86 14.15
C ASP A 36 6.27 -1.98 13.50
N VAL A 37 5.20 -1.61 12.79
CA VAL A 37 4.33 -2.56 12.07
C VAL A 37 5.07 -3.13 10.86
N TRP A 38 5.82 -2.29 10.13
CA TRP A 38 6.68 -2.74 9.04
C TRP A 38 7.82 -3.62 9.50
N ALA A 39 8.44 -3.33 10.66
CA ALA A 39 9.48 -4.17 11.25
C ALA A 39 8.96 -5.56 11.65
N ARG A 40 7.65 -5.68 11.92
CA ARG A 40 6.96 -6.96 12.14
C ARG A 40 6.56 -7.68 10.84
N GLY A 41 6.85 -7.09 9.67
CA GLY A 41 6.61 -7.67 8.36
C GLY A 41 5.25 -7.37 7.73
N TYR A 42 4.39 -6.59 8.41
CA TYR A 42 3.11 -6.18 7.85
C TYR A 42 3.30 -4.95 6.97
N ALA A 43 3.15 -5.09 5.65
CA ALA A 43 3.29 -3.97 4.72
C ALA A 43 2.16 -3.89 3.68
N GLY A 44 0.99 -4.48 3.99
CA GLY A 44 -0.18 -4.46 3.10
C GLY A 44 -0.23 -5.62 2.11
N GLN A 45 0.51 -6.70 2.34
CA GLN A 45 0.44 -7.89 1.50
C GLN A 45 -1.00 -8.44 1.45
N ASN A 46 -1.46 -8.81 0.26
CA ASN A 46 -2.81 -9.33 0.00
C ASN A 46 -3.96 -8.37 0.32
N VAL A 47 -3.68 -7.07 0.50
CA VAL A 47 -4.69 -6.03 0.61
C VAL A 47 -4.80 -5.32 -0.74
N VAL A 48 -6.01 -5.22 -1.27
CA VAL A 48 -6.31 -4.44 -2.48
C VAL A 48 -6.95 -3.12 -2.05
N VAL A 49 -6.41 -2.00 -2.53
CA VAL A 49 -6.91 -0.66 -2.25
C VAL A 49 -7.40 -0.04 -3.57
N THR A 50 -8.62 0.49 -3.57
CA THR A 50 -9.16 1.27 -4.69
C THR A 50 -8.98 2.75 -4.40
N VAL A 51 -8.40 3.47 -5.37
CA VAL A 51 -8.31 4.93 -5.35
C VAL A 51 -9.42 5.47 -6.25
N LEU A 52 -10.37 6.20 -5.66
CA LEU A 52 -11.47 6.85 -6.39
C LEU A 52 -11.08 8.31 -6.64
N ASP A 53 -10.46 8.57 -7.78
CA ASP A 53 -9.94 9.87 -8.17
C ASP A 53 -10.08 10.08 -9.70
N ASP A 54 -9.46 11.14 -10.23
CA ASP A 54 -9.48 11.51 -11.65
C ASP A 54 -8.70 10.55 -12.57
N GLY A 55 -7.78 9.75 -12.03
CA GLY A 55 -7.03 8.75 -12.79
C GLY A 55 -5.89 8.08 -11.99
N LEU A 56 -5.25 7.09 -12.61
CA LEU A 56 -4.07 6.41 -12.08
C LEU A 56 -3.09 6.11 -13.23
N GLU A 57 -1.84 6.56 -13.11
CA GLU A 57 -0.77 6.21 -14.05
C GLU A 57 -0.28 4.78 -13.77
N THR A 58 -0.81 3.83 -14.52
CA THR A 58 -0.63 2.39 -14.23
C THR A 58 0.78 1.87 -14.50
N ASP A 59 1.56 2.56 -15.33
CA ASP A 59 2.91 2.19 -15.76
C ASP A 59 4.03 2.99 -15.06
N HIS A 60 3.69 3.83 -14.09
CA HIS A 60 4.68 4.55 -13.28
C HIS A 60 5.61 3.56 -12.54
N PRO A 61 6.95 3.75 -12.54
CA PRO A 61 7.91 2.78 -11.98
C PRO A 61 7.70 2.45 -10.49
N ASP A 62 7.12 3.37 -9.71
CA ASP A 62 6.80 3.14 -8.29
C ASP A 62 5.44 2.45 -8.06
N LEU A 63 4.55 2.42 -9.05
CA LEU A 63 3.19 1.86 -8.93
C LEU A 63 3.03 0.56 -9.71
N ALA A 64 3.70 0.41 -10.85
CA ALA A 64 3.51 -0.68 -11.80
C ALA A 64 3.63 -2.07 -11.17
N ALA A 65 4.55 -2.26 -10.22
CA ALA A 65 4.73 -3.54 -9.53
C ALA A 65 3.58 -3.92 -8.58
N ASN A 66 2.78 -2.94 -8.14
CA ASN A 66 1.67 -3.11 -7.20
C ASN A 66 0.30 -2.85 -7.85
N TYR A 67 0.26 -2.41 -9.11
CA TYR A 67 -0.99 -2.13 -9.81
C TYR A 67 -1.75 -3.44 -10.09
N VAL A 68 -3.02 -3.47 -9.69
CA VAL A 68 -3.93 -4.59 -9.96
C VAL A 68 -4.93 -4.15 -11.02
N CYS A 69 -4.71 -4.57 -12.26
CA CYS A 69 -5.70 -4.46 -13.33
C CYS A 69 -6.78 -5.55 -13.13
N ALA A 70 -8.03 -5.18 -12.87
CA ALA A 70 -9.11 -6.16 -12.68
C ALA A 70 -9.27 -7.04 -13.95
N PRO A 71 -9.29 -8.40 -13.82
CA PRO A 71 -10.53 -9.09 -13.47
C PRO A 71 -10.39 -10.35 -12.56
N THR A 72 -9.21 -10.68 -12.03
CA THR A 72 -8.95 -12.00 -11.43
C THR A 72 -9.23 -12.14 -9.92
N HIS A 73 -9.33 -11.04 -9.17
CA HIS A 73 -9.63 -11.09 -7.72
C HIS A 73 -11.11 -10.80 -7.38
N PHE A 74 -11.89 -10.33 -8.37
CA PHE A 74 -13.34 -10.13 -8.27
C PHE A 74 -14.13 -11.22 -9.00
N LEU A 75 -13.63 -12.46 -8.99
CA LEU A 75 -14.55 -13.60 -9.13
C LEU A 75 -15.01 -13.92 -7.72
N PRO A 76 -16.18 -13.44 -7.27
CA PRO A 76 -16.75 -14.01 -6.08
C PRO A 76 -16.96 -15.50 -6.41
N GLU A 77 -16.31 -16.38 -5.64
CA GLU A 77 -16.78 -17.75 -5.54
C GLU A 77 -18.27 -17.67 -5.18
N SER A 78 -19.14 -17.90 -6.16
CA SER A 78 -20.60 -17.93 -6.03
C SER A 78 -21.23 -16.78 -5.22
N VAL A 79 -21.53 -15.64 -5.85
CA VAL A 79 -22.65 -14.82 -5.35
C VAL A 79 -23.94 -15.60 -5.67
N PRO A 80 -24.75 -16.00 -4.68
CA PRO A 80 -26.03 -16.61 -4.96
C PRO A 80 -26.94 -15.60 -5.67
N ALA A 81 -27.74 -16.09 -6.62
CA ALA A 81 -28.46 -15.34 -7.66
C ALA A 81 -29.55 -14.35 -7.18
N ASN A 82 -29.49 -13.89 -5.94
CA ASN A 82 -30.54 -13.13 -5.27
C ASN A 82 -30.04 -11.89 -4.52
N VAL A 83 -28.84 -11.41 -4.83
CA VAL A 83 -28.40 -10.06 -4.42
C VAL A 83 -28.39 -9.17 -5.66
N HIS A 84 -29.35 -8.24 -5.71
CA HIS A 84 -29.37 -7.15 -6.67
C HIS A 84 -29.00 -5.86 -5.92
N VAL A 85 -28.02 -5.12 -6.47
CA VAL A 85 -27.74 -3.72 -6.10
C VAL A 85 -28.67 -2.82 -6.89
#